data_AF-A0A932K063-F1
#
_entry.id   AF-A0A932K063-F1
#
_cell.length_a   1.000
_cell.length_b   1.000
_cell.length_c   1.000
_cell.angle_alpha   90.00
_cell.angle_beta   90.00
_cell.angle_gamma   90.00
#
_symmetry.space_group_name_H-M   'P 1'
#
loop_
_entity.id
_entity.type
_entity.pdbx_description
1 polymer ?
#
loop_
_entity_poly.entity_id
_entity_poly.type
_entity_poly.pdbx_seq_one_letter_code
_entity_poly.pdbx_strand_id
1 'polypeptide(L)'
;MLTKNERLKNRTLFNLTFKKRQKISTKLLSLYFLKDRKDINKLPKCAFIVGLRVNKKSTKRNLIKRRMREAYKLIYKKCFASNDANY
;
A
#
# COMPACT_ATOMS: atom_id res chain seq x y z
N MET A 1 4.68 -12.38 1.45
CA MET A 1 3.74 -11.67 2.37
C MET A 1 4.43 -10.44 2.97
N LEU A 2 3.73 -9.30 3.08
CA LEU A 2 4.27 -8.02 3.58
C LEU A 2 4.69 -8.11 5.07
N THR A 3 5.83 -7.52 5.46
CA THR A 3 6.36 -7.58 6.84
C THR A 3 5.51 -6.78 7.83
N LYS A 4 5.71 -6.97 9.14
CA LYS A 4 4.93 -6.24 10.18
C LYS A 4 5.20 -4.73 10.14
N ASN A 5 6.43 -4.33 9.80
CA ASN A 5 6.88 -2.94 9.84
C ASN A 5 6.32 -2.12 8.67
N GLU A 6 6.13 -2.75 7.53
CA GLU A 6 5.55 -2.14 6.32
C GLU A 6 4.02 -2.10 6.36
N ARG A 7 3.36 -2.76 7.33
CA ARG A 7 1.89 -2.77 7.42
C ARG A 7 1.37 -1.51 8.11
N LEU A 8 0.53 -0.76 7.40
CA LEU A 8 -0.25 0.31 8.01
C LEU A 8 -1.43 -0.30 8.79
N LYS A 9 -1.41 -0.17 10.13
CA LYS A 9 -2.47 -0.67 11.03
C LYS A 9 -3.19 0.43 11.82
N ASN A 10 -2.54 1.58 12.01
CA ASN A 10 -3.05 2.61 12.91
C ASN A 10 -4.27 3.33 12.31
N ARG A 11 -5.41 3.27 12.99
CA ARG A 11 -6.66 3.91 12.58
C ARG A 11 -6.53 5.43 12.44
N THR A 12 -5.74 6.08 13.29
CA THR A 12 -5.56 7.54 13.21
C THR A 12 -4.85 7.94 11.92
N LEU A 13 -3.82 7.19 11.52
CA LEU A 13 -3.11 7.39 10.25
C LEU A 13 -4.02 7.12 9.04
N PHE A 14 -4.89 6.10 9.10
CA PHE A 14 -5.88 5.88 8.03
C PHE A 14 -6.81 7.08 7.88
N ASN A 15 -7.42 7.52 8.98
CA ASN A 15 -8.34 8.66 8.96
C ASN A 15 -7.64 9.93 8.45
N LEU A 16 -6.40 10.16 8.88
CA LEU A 16 -5.59 11.28 8.42
C LEU A 16 -5.31 11.20 6.91
N THR A 17 -4.95 10.02 6.42
CA THR A 17 -4.66 9.79 4.99
C THR A 17 -5.91 10.06 4.13
N PHE A 18 -7.08 9.59 4.56
CA PHE A 18 -8.34 9.89 3.88
C PHE A 18 -8.74 11.37 3.98
N LYS A 19 -8.52 12.01 5.13
CA LYS A 19 -8.85 13.43 5.35
C LYS A 19 -8.00 14.37 4.49
N LYS A 20 -6.70 14.08 4.33
CA LYS A 20 -5.79 14.92 3.51
C LYS A 20 -6.10 14.87 2.00
N ARG A 21 -6.94 13.94 1.53
CA ARG A 21 -7.41 13.81 0.13
C ARG A 21 -6.31 13.73 -0.94
N GLN A 22 -5.05 13.48 -0.57
CA GLN A 22 -3.96 13.19 -1.50
C GLN A 22 -4.18 11.79 -2.07
N LYS A 23 -4.73 11.74 -3.29
CA LYS A 23 -5.09 10.50 -3.97
C LYS A 23 -4.73 10.54 -5.45
N ILE A 24 -4.35 9.39 -5.98
CA ILE A 24 -4.25 9.13 -7.41
C ILE A 24 -5.24 7.99 -7.68
N SER A 25 -6.19 8.20 -8.59
CA SER A 25 -7.19 7.20 -8.91
C SER A 25 -7.13 6.85 -10.38
N THR A 26 -7.21 5.56 -10.66
CA THR A 26 -7.44 5.00 -12.00
C THR A 26 -8.80 4.32 -12.01
N LYS A 27 -9.21 3.77 -13.16
CA LYS A 27 -10.42 2.94 -13.29
C LYS A 27 -10.40 1.69 -12.38
N LEU A 28 -9.22 1.18 -12.04
CA LEU A 28 -9.06 -0.09 -11.31
C LEU A 28 -8.68 0.09 -9.85
N LEU A 29 -7.90 1.12 -9.51
CA LEU A 29 -7.36 1.31 -8.18
C LEU A 29 -7.29 2.78 -7.79
N SER A 30 -7.50 3.04 -6.50
CA SER A 30 -7.28 4.36 -5.90
C SER A 30 -6.16 4.24 -4.87
N LEU A 31 -5.07 4.96 -5.11
CA LEU A 31 -3.94 5.10 -4.20
C LEU A 31 -4.15 6.36 -3.35
N TYR A 32 -4.19 6.18 -2.04
CA TYR A 32 -4.14 7.27 -1.08
C TYR A 32 -2.76 7.29 -0.44
N PHE A 33 -2.16 8.47 -0.35
CA PHE A 33 -0.82 8.61 0.22
C PHE A 33 -0.74 9.79 1.17
N LEU A 34 0.16 9.65 2.14
CA LEU A 34 0.48 10.70 3.10
C LEU A 34 2.00 10.79 3.13
N LYS A 35 2.55 11.90 2.64
CA LYS A 35 3.99 12.16 2.71
C LYS A 35 4.34 12.57 4.14
N ASP A 36 5.06 11.72 4.85
CA ASP A 36 5.72 12.10 6.10
C ASP A 36 7.08 12.73 5.74
N ARG A 37 7.38 13.89 6.34
CA ARG A 37 8.63 14.63 6.07
C ARG A 37 9.73 14.29 7.07
N LYS A 38 9.42 13.54 8.13
CA LYS A 38 10.33 13.33 9.26
C LYS A 38 11.37 12.24 9.02
N ASP A 39 11.09 11.22 8.20
CA ASP A 39 12.01 10.11 7.94
C ASP A 39 12.06 9.76 6.44
N ILE A 40 13.11 10.21 5.74
CA ILE A 40 13.33 9.87 4.31
C ILE A 40 13.75 8.40 4.15
N ASN A 41 14.48 7.86 5.13
CA ASN A 41 15.04 6.50 5.08
C ASN A 41 14.06 5.40 5.52
N LYS A 42 12.82 5.77 5.85
CA LYS A 42 11.84 4.81 6.38
C LYS A 42 10.97 4.23 5.28
N LEU A 43 10.88 2.91 5.29
CA LEU A 43 9.97 2.14 4.45
C LEU A 43 8.53 2.68 4.54
N PRO A 44 7.85 2.88 3.40
CA PRO A 44 6.47 3.34 3.41
C PRO A 44 5.56 2.26 4.03
N LYS A 45 4.69 2.68 4.94
CA LYS A 45 3.66 1.80 5.50
C LYS A 45 2.48 1.73 4.55
N CYS A 46 2.12 0.53 4.09
CA CYS A 46 1.04 0.31 3.14
C CYS A 46 -0.07 -0.59 3.70
N ALA A 47 -1.27 -0.40 3.17
CA ALA A 47 -2.42 -1.25 3.45
C ALA A 47 -3.33 -1.37 2.23
N PHE A 48 -3.94 -2.54 2.09
CA PHE A 48 -4.82 -2.87 0.97
C PHE A 48 -6.25 -3.04 1.45
N ILE A 49 -7.12 -2.16 0.96
CA ILE A 49 -8.54 -2.13 1.29
C ILE A 49 -9.31 -2.61 0.06
N VAL A 50 -10.19 -3.59 0.26
CA VAL A 50 -11.09 -4.10 -0.77
C VAL A 50 -12.49 -4.05 -0.19
N GLY A 51 -13.34 -3.21 -0.79
CA GLY A 51 -14.71 -3.01 -0.32
C GLY A 51 -15.61 -4.20 -0.62
N LEU A 52 -16.73 -4.27 0.11
CA LEU A 52 -17.75 -5.31 -0.09
C LEU A 52 -18.37 -5.27 -1.50
N ARG A 53 -18.48 -4.06 -2.08
CA ARG A 53 -19.00 -3.80 -3.42
C ARG A 53 -18.20 -4.49 -4.53
N VAL A 54 -16.90 -4.71 -4.33
CA VAL A 54 -16.03 -5.39 -5.32
C VAL A 54 -16.40 -6.88 -5.41
N ASN A 55 -16.59 -7.52 -4.26
CA ASN A 55 -17.04 -8.91 -4.22
C ASN A 55 -17.63 -9.25 -2.85
N LYS A 56 -18.81 -9.86 -2.81
CA LYS A 56 -19.47 -10.29 -1.57
C LYS A 56 -18.73 -11.42 -0.85
N LYS A 57 -18.02 -12.30 -1.58
CA LYS A 57 -17.28 -13.43 -0.99
C LYS A 57 -15.97 -12.97 -0.33
N SER A 58 -15.82 -13.27 0.96
CA SER A 58 -14.63 -12.93 1.76
C SER A 58 -13.35 -13.55 1.19
N THR A 59 -13.42 -14.80 0.73
CA THR A 59 -12.33 -15.55 0.10
C THR A 59 -11.78 -14.81 -1.12
N LYS A 60 -12.66 -14.33 -2.01
CA LYS A 60 -12.27 -13.55 -3.20
C LYS A 60 -11.62 -12.22 -2.83
N ARG A 61 -12.16 -11.47 -1.86
CA ARG A 61 -11.53 -10.23 -1.37
C ARG A 61 -10.15 -10.48 -0.76
N ASN A 62 -10.00 -11.56 0.01
CA ASN A 62 -8.73 -11.94 0.62
C ASN A 62 -7.69 -12.35 -0.42
N LEU A 63 -8.11 -13.05 -1.47
CA LEU A 63 -7.26 -13.39 -2.62
C LEU A 63 -6.75 -12.12 -3.33
N ILE A 64 -7.62 -11.13 -3.58
CA ILE A 64 -7.22 -9.84 -4.17
C ILE A 64 -6.16 -9.17 -3.29
N LYS A 65 -6.42 -9.05 -1.98
CA LYS A 65 -5.46 -8.46 -1.04
C LYS A 65 -4.12 -9.23 -1.01
N ARG A 66 -4.14 -10.56 -1.14
CA ARG A 66 -2.91 -11.38 -1.24
C ARG A 66 -2.14 -11.05 -2.51
N ARG A 67 -2.80 -11.03 -3.66
CA ARG A 67 -2.19 -10.68 -4.96
C ARG A 67 -1.59 -9.27 -4.94
N MET A 68 -2.30 -8.29 -4.40
CA MET A 68 -1.78 -6.91 -4.29
C MET A 68 -0.52 -6.82 -3.42
N ARG A 69 -0.46 -7.58 -2.30
CA ARG A 69 0.73 -7.62 -1.45
C ARG A 69 1.94 -8.23 -2.14
N GLU A 70 1.75 -9.31 -2.92
CA GLU A 70 2.84 -9.93 -3.66
C GLU A 70 3.31 -9.03 -4.81
N ALA A 71 2.39 -8.39 -5.54
CA ALA A 71 2.74 -7.41 -6.57
C ALA A 71 3.55 -6.24 -6.00
N TYR A 72 3.13 -5.69 -4.84
CA TYR A 72 3.89 -4.64 -4.15
C TYR A 72 5.30 -5.10 -3.79
N LYS A 73 5.47 -6.32 -3.26
CA LYS A 73 6.79 -6.88 -2.94
C LYS A 73 7.69 -6.98 -4.17
N LEU A 74 7.15 -7.42 -5.30
CA LEU A 74 7.90 -7.52 -6.56
C LEU A 74 8.33 -6.15 -7.08
N ILE A 75 7.42 -5.18 -7.09
CA ILE A 75 7.71 -3.80 -7.52
C ILE A 75 8.72 -3.16 -6.59
N TYR A 76 8.56 -3.33 -5.27
CA TYR A 76 9.51 -2.84 -4.28
C TYR A 76 10.91 -3.41 -4.54
N LYS A 77 11.04 -4.74 -4.68
CA LYS A 77 12.33 -5.37 -4.98
C LYS A 77 12.95 -4.77 -6.25
N LYS A 78 12.15 -4.57 -7.31
CA LYS A 78 12.63 -3.98 -8.57
C LYS A 78 13.11 -2.54 -8.37
N CYS A 79 12.32 -1.68 -7.74
CA CYS A 79 12.65 -0.26 -7.58
C CYS A 79 13.88 -0.04 -6.69
N PHE A 80 14.05 -0.82 -5.62
CA PHE A 80 15.19 -0.67 -4.72
C PHE A 80 16.45 -1.36 -5.25
N ALA A 81 16.33 -2.55 -5.87
CA ALA A 81 17.49 -3.19 -6.51
C ALA A 81 18.08 -2.37 -7.68
N SER A 82 17.28 -1.50 -8.31
CA SER A 82 17.75 -0.57 -9.35
C SER A 82 18.59 0.58 -8.76
N ASN A 83 18.34 0.96 -7.51
CA ASN A 83 19.07 2.04 -6.85
C ASN A 83 20.43 1.57 -6.30
N ASP A 84 20.55 0.28 -5.95
CA ASP A 84 21.81 -0.32 -5.47
C ASP A 84 22.80 -0.63 -6.61
N ALA A 85 22.34 -0.70 -7.86
CA ALA A 85 23.20 -0.97 -9.04
C ALA A 85 23.85 0.30 -9.65
N ASN A 86 23.61 1.48 -9.05
CA ASN A 86 24.16 2.77 -9.48
C ASN A 86 25.15 3.36 -8.45
N TYR A 87 25.73 2.51 -7.60
CA TYR A 87 26.86 2.83 -6.72
C TYR A 87 28.02 1.87 -6.96
#